data_AF-A0A5F9C6D1-F1
#
_entry.id   AF-A0A5F9C6D1-F1
#
_cell.length_a   1.000
_cell.length_b   1.000
_cell.length_c   1.000
_cell.angle_alpha   90.00
_cell.angle_beta   90.00
_cell.angle_gamma   90.00
#
_symmetry.space_group_name_H-M   'P 1'
#
loop_
_entity.id
_entity.type
_entity.pdbx_description
1 polymer ?
#
loop_
_entity_poly.entity_id
_entity_poly.type
_entity_poly.pdbx_seq_one_letter_code
_entity_poly.pdbx_strand_id
1 'polypeptide(L)' 'DSVVFEDVSVNFSREEWALLNPSQKKLYRDVMQETIRNLASVEVVWWRETVKVRKRVSVEMLSARFVSA' A
#
# COMPACT_ATOMS: atom_id res chain seq x y z
N ASP A 1 -2.85 -16.93 -2.21
CA ASP A 1 -2.59 -16.36 -0.89
C ASP A 1 -2.43 -14.86 -0.94
N SER A 2 -3.02 -14.15 0.03
CA SER A 2 -2.87 -12.71 0.25
C SER A 2 -2.13 -12.52 1.56
N VAL A 3 -1.05 -11.74 1.54
CA VAL A 3 -0.28 -11.40 2.74
C VAL A 3 -1.00 -10.27 3.49
N VAL A 4 -1.28 -10.46 4.77
CA VAL A 4 -1.90 -9.44 5.63
C VAL A 4 -0.87 -8.74 6.51
N PHE A 5 -1.25 -7.62 7.11
CA PHE A 5 -0.34 -6.81 7.93
C PHE A 5 0.21 -7.59 9.13
N GLU A 6 -0.60 -8.48 9.69
CA GLU A 6 -0.25 -9.37 10.79
C GLU A 6 0.85 -10.37 10.38
N ASP A 7 0.97 -10.72 9.10
CA ASP A 7 2.00 -11.65 8.62
C ASP A 7 3.40 -11.01 8.54
N VAL A 8 3.46 -9.67 8.49
CA VAL A 8 4.72 -8.92 8.30
C VAL A 8 5.09 -8.07 9.51
N SER A 9 4.23 -7.97 10.53
CA SER A 9 4.46 -7.16 11.72
C SER A 9 4.83 -8.00 12.94
N VAL A 10 5.79 -7.51 13.72
CA VAL A 10 6.17 -8.12 15.00
C VAL A 10 5.62 -7.26 16.12
N ASN A 11 4.63 -7.75 16.85
CA ASN A 11 3.97 -6.95 17.88
C ASN A 11 4.63 -7.20 19.25
N PHE A 12 5.06 -6.12 19.92
CA PHE A 12 5.59 -6.17 21.28
C PHE A 12 4.58 -5.57 22.25
N SER A 13 4.39 -6.22 23.41
CA SER A 13 3.75 -5.59 24.57
C SER A 13 4.60 -4.43 25.11
N ARG A 14 4.05 -3.63 26.02
CA ARG A 14 4.78 -2.49 26.60
C ARG A 14 5.97 -2.96 27.44
N GLU A 15 5.81 -4.08 28.13
CA GLU A 15 6.81 -4.73 28.97
C GLU A 15 7.94 -5.31 28.12
N GLU A 16 7.61 -6.02 27.03
CA GLU A 16 8.61 -6.53 26.08
C GLU A 16 9.35 -5.40 25.37
N TRP A 17 8.62 -4.35 24.96
CA TRP A 17 9.21 -3.17 24.35
C TRP A 17 10.21 -2.49 25.29
N ALA A 18 9.93 -2.42 26.59
CA ALA A 18 10.86 -1.85 27.56
C ALA A 18 12.18 -2.63 27.61
N LEU A 19 12.13 -3.96 27.50
CA LEU A 19 13.29 -4.85 27.55
C LEU A 19 14.14 -4.87 26.26
N LEU A 20 13.61 -4.38 25.13
CA LEU A 20 14.38 -4.32 23.89
C LEU A 20 15.60 -3.40 24.01
N ASN A 21 16.70 -3.85 23.46
CA ASN A 21 17.89 -3.03 23.34
C ASN A 21 17.71 -1.93 22.27
N PRO A 22 18.56 -0.88 22.26
CA PRO A 22 18.41 0.22 21.31
C PRO A 22 18.46 -0.19 19.84
N SER A 23 19.25 -1.20 19.46
CA SER A 23 19.36 -1.66 18.08
C SER A 23 18.10 -2.39 17.61
N GLN A 24 17.45 -3.18 18.48
CA GLN A 24 16.16 -3.81 18.19
C GLN A 24 15.05 -2.78 18.02
N LYS A 25 14.99 -1.77 18.91
CA LYS A 25 14.01 -0.66 18.79
C LYS A 25 14.20 0.13 17.50
N LYS A 26 15.45 0.36 17.10
CA LYS A 26 15.78 1.01 15.83
C LYS A 26 15.30 0.16 14.64
N LEU A 27 15.66 -1.13 14.63
CA LEU A 27 15.26 -2.05 13.56
C LEU A 27 13.74 -2.12 13.41
N TYR A 28 12.99 -2.21 14.52
CA TYR A 28 11.53 -2.19 14.49
C TYR A 28 11.00 -0.91 13.83
N ARG A 29 11.54 0.26 14.20
CA ARG A 29 11.13 1.53 13.59
C ARG A 29 11.43 1.58 12.09
N ASP A 30 12.60 1.11 11.68
CA ASP A 30 13.03 1.10 10.28
C ASP A 30 12.11 0.20 9.44
N VAL A 31 11.83 -1.02 9.92
CA VAL A 31 10.93 -1.98 9.26
C VAL A 31 9.50 -1.45 9.18
N MET A 32 8.98 -0.88 10.27
CA MET A 32 7.62 -0.34 10.28
C MET A 32 7.48 0.89 9.37
N GLN A 33 8.50 1.74 9.29
CA GLN A 33 8.51 2.88 8.35
C GLN A 33 8.50 2.41 6.90
N GLU A 34 9.32 1.42 6.56
CA GLU A 34 9.35 0.86 5.20
C GLU A 34 8.01 0.20 4.84
N THR A 35 7.41 -0.54 5.77
CA THR A 35 6.09 -1.16 5.60
C THR A 35 5.01 -0.11 5.29
N ILE A 36 4.96 0.99 6.05
CA ILE A 36 4.00 2.08 5.81
C ILE A 36 4.25 2.75 4.46
N ARG A 37 5.51 2.99 4.08
CA ARG A 37 5.84 3.57 2.77
C ARG A 37 5.42 2.65 1.63
N ASN A 38 5.64 1.35 1.77
CA ASN A 38 5.24 0.36 0.77
C ASN A 38 3.71 0.32 0.62
N LEU A 39 2.96 0.31 1.73
CA LEU A 39 1.50 0.40 1.70
C LEU A 39 0.99 1.68 1.01
N ALA A 40 1.54 2.84 1.38
CA ALA A 40 1.18 4.10 0.74
C ALA A 40 1.53 4.13 -0.77
N SER A 41 2.65 3.49 -1.17
CA SER A 41 3.04 3.38 -2.57
C SER A 41 2.06 2.51 -3.36
N VAL A 42 1.62 1.40 -2.76
CA VAL A 42 0.64 0.49 -3.34
C VAL A 42 -0.69 1.22 -3.50
N GLU A 43 -1.18 1.93 -2.48
CA GLU A 43 -2.37 2.77 -2.60
C GLU A 43 -2.26 3.78 -3.75
N VAL A 44 -1.15 4.52 -3.84
CA VAL A 44 -0.94 5.50 -4.91
C VAL A 44 -0.91 4.86 -6.29
N VAL A 45 -0.32 3.67 -6.44
CA VAL A 45 -0.31 2.91 -7.69
C VAL A 45 -1.72 2.47 -8.07
N TRP A 46 -2.49 1.90 -7.14
CA TRP A 46 -3.89 1.53 -7.37
C TRP A 46 -4.75 2.72 -7.78
N TRP A 47 -4.60 3.87 -7.11
CA TRP A 47 -5.33 5.10 -7.48
C TRP A 47 -4.94 5.58 -8.89
N ARG A 48 -3.65 5.55 -9.22
CA ARG A 48 -3.15 5.96 -10.55
C ARG A 48 -3.69 5.06 -11.65
N GLU A 49 -3.70 3.75 -11.44
CA GLU A 49 -4.24 2.79 -12.41
C GLU A 49 -5.75 2.94 -12.56
N THR A 50 -6.48 3.06 -11.45
CA THR A 50 -7.95 3.25 -11.47
C THR A 50 -8.35 4.53 -12.22
N VAL A 51 -7.65 5.64 -12.00
CA VAL A 51 -7.91 6.91 -12.72
C VAL A 51 -7.57 6.78 -14.21
N LYS A 52 -6.48 6.09 -14.56
CA LYS A 52 -6.13 5.82 -15.96
C LYS A 52 -7.17 4.94 -16.65
N VAL A 53 -7.62 3.87 -15.99
CA VAL A 53 -8.66 2.97 -16.50
C VAL A 53 -9.98 3.73 -16.67
N ARG A 54 -10.43 4.51 -15.68
CA ARG A 54 -11.63 5.34 -15.82
C ARG A 54 -11.53 6.34 -16.97
N LYS A 55 -10.39 7.01 -17.14
CA LYS A 55 -10.18 7.91 -18.29
C LYS A 55 -10.19 7.16 -19.62
N ARG A 56 -9.54 5.99 -19.71
CA ARG A 56 -9.55 5.14 -20.91
C ARG A 56 -10.98 4.69 -21.25
N VAL A 57 -11.72 4.19 -20.27
CA VAL A 57 -13.12 3.78 -20.42
C VAL A 57 -13.98 4.97 -20.86
N SER A 58 -13.80 6.17 -20.29
CA SER A 58 -14.52 7.36 -20.77
C SER A 58 -14.15 7.72 -22.21
N VAL A 59 -12.88 7.64 -22.61
CA VAL A 59 -12.44 7.95 -23.98
C VAL A 59 -12.92 6.91 -24.99
N GLU A 60 -12.84 5.63 -24.67
CA GLU A 60 -13.33 4.53 -25.52
C GLU A 60 -14.87 4.50 -25.59
N MET A 61 -15.57 4.78 -24.49
CA MET A 61 -17.03 4.88 -24.49
C MET A 61 -17.51 6.11 -25.28
N LEU A 62 -16.76 7.22 -25.25
CA LEU A 62 -17.02 8.35 -26.13
C LEU A 62 -16.72 8.00 -27.59
N SER A 63 -15.60 7.33 -27.90
CA SER A 63 -15.26 6.95 -29.28
C SER A 63 -16.26 5.95 -29.89
N ALA A 64 -16.71 4.95 -29.10
CA ALA A 64 -17.72 3.98 -29.53
C ALA A 64 -19.06 4.65 -29.90
N ARG A 65 -19.45 5.74 -29.21
CA ARG A 65 -20.66 6.53 -29.52
C ARG A 65 -20.53 7.37 -30.80
N PHE A 66 -19.32 7.73 -31.21
CA PHE A 66 -19.08 8.45 -32.47
C PHE A 66 -18.96 7.52 -33.67
N VAL A 67 -18.58 6.26 -33.48
CA VAL A 67 -18.46 5.26 -34.56
C VAL A 67 -19.81 4.60 -34.91
N SER A 68 -20.81 4.73 -34.05
CA SER A 68 -22.15 4.12 -34.21
C SER A 68 -23.28 5.11 -34.55
N ALA A 69 -22.94 6.37 -34.85
CA ALA A 69 -23.84 7.43 -35.31
C ALA A 69 -23.50 7.82 -36.76
#